data_AF-A0A7L3FKV5-F1
#
_entry.id   AF-A0A7L3FKV5-F1
#
_cell.length_a   1.000
_cell.length_b   1.000
_cell.length_c   1.000
_cell.angle_alpha   90.00
_cell.angle_beta   90.00
_cell.angle_gamma   90.00
#
_symmetry.space_group_name_H-M   'P 1'
#
loop_
_entity.id
_entity.type
_entity.pdbx_description
1 polymer ?
#
loop_
_entity_poly.entity_id
_entity_poly.type
_entity_poly.pdbx_seq_one_letter_code
_entity_poly.pdbx_strand_id
1 'polypeptide(L)'
;QVSEVVAEKCRLSVSGWFHGPPVARPARCLEAALPRSPHIPCDHVILYEWINPVYLDMESQAQIQEEFEERSEILLKDFLKKEKYQLLCEALESKDVRWSCRGPANKRLYEAAEEDSLPDVLKKFLHFLRSEALFLLLSNFTGLKLHFLAPSEEEDEDEDAGEGRAEDAAGHGSPKPEQEETEQHAESNRRQPDQPNDIPEAQDSETQNGSGPPVCMGELRRWTHGHYTLVHDAQATEFALDLLFFCGCEGWDPEYGGFTSYIAKGEDEELLTVNPEDNCLALVYRDKETMKFVKYVNHRSLVHLEKHPNRTGFWDFSFVYYE
;
A
#
# COMPACT_ATOMS: atom_id res chain seq x y z
N GLN A 1 -13.30 -14.67 22.00
CA GLN A 1 -12.72 -15.62 21.02
C GLN A 1 -13.11 -17.05 21.38
N VAL A 2 -12.94 -17.98 20.45
CA VAL A 2 -12.73 -19.41 20.74
C VAL A 2 -11.24 -19.67 20.47
N SER A 3 -10.55 -20.44 21.30
CA SER A 3 -9.15 -20.82 21.07
C SER A 3 -9.03 -21.85 19.95
N GLU A 4 -7.84 -22.00 19.36
CA GLU A 4 -7.57 -23.07 18.40
C GLU A 4 -7.86 -24.47 19.00
N VAL A 5 -8.35 -25.37 18.13
CA VAL A 5 -8.58 -26.78 18.47
C VAL A 5 -7.37 -27.60 18.03
N VAL A 6 -6.41 -27.76 18.94
CA VAL A 6 -5.14 -28.48 18.70
C VAL A 6 -5.29 -30.01 18.71
N ALA A 7 -6.39 -30.54 19.27
CA ALA A 7 -6.63 -31.98 19.31
C ALA A 7 -7.37 -32.48 18.06
N GLU A 8 -7.11 -33.72 17.65
CA GLU A 8 -7.80 -34.46 16.55
C GLU A 8 -9.33 -34.63 16.74
N LYS A 9 -9.91 -34.08 17.81
CA LYS A 9 -11.32 -34.25 18.19
C LYS A 9 -12.15 -33.04 17.76
N CYS A 10 -13.15 -33.27 16.92
CA CYS A 10 -14.06 -32.22 16.47
C CYS A 10 -14.83 -31.57 17.63
N ARG A 11 -14.83 -30.22 17.67
CA ARG A 11 -15.53 -29.40 18.66
C ARG A 11 -16.92 -28.98 18.16
N LEU A 12 -17.92 -29.85 18.34
CA LEU A 12 -19.33 -29.54 18.04
C LEU A 12 -19.95 -28.60 19.10
N SER A 13 -20.69 -27.58 18.67
CA SER A 13 -21.49 -26.71 19.56
C SER A 13 -22.68 -26.08 18.84
N VAL A 14 -23.81 -25.93 19.54
CA VAL A 14 -24.91 -25.07 19.11
C VAL A 14 -24.70 -23.67 19.70
N SER A 15 -24.88 -22.62 18.90
CA SER A 15 -24.65 -21.22 19.29
C SER A 15 -25.61 -20.27 18.58
N GLY A 16 -25.96 -19.16 19.23
CA GLY A 16 -26.82 -18.11 18.71
C GLY A 16 -27.10 -17.04 19.77
N TRP A 17 -28.00 -16.11 19.48
CA TRP A 17 -28.34 -14.99 20.36
C TRP A 17 -29.85 -14.87 20.55
N PHE A 18 -30.28 -14.42 21.74
CA PHE A 18 -31.65 -13.95 21.95
C PHE A 18 -31.72 -12.47 21.60
N HIS A 19 -32.68 -12.11 20.73
CA HIS A 19 -32.84 -10.74 20.25
C HIS A 19 -33.71 -9.90 21.21
N GLY A 20 -33.50 -8.58 21.20
CA GLY A 20 -34.23 -7.60 21.99
C GLY A 20 -34.13 -6.20 21.39
N PRO A 21 -34.58 -5.15 22.10
CA PRO A 21 -34.48 -3.77 21.64
C PRO A 21 -33.03 -3.36 21.31
N PRO A 22 -32.79 -2.53 20.28
CA PRO A 22 -31.45 -2.07 19.92
C PRO A 22 -30.77 -1.32 21.08
N VAL A 23 -29.51 -1.68 21.36
CA VAL A 23 -28.65 -0.98 22.34
C VAL A 23 -27.68 -0.08 21.59
N ALA A 24 -27.61 1.20 21.96
CA ALA A 24 -26.68 2.14 21.36
C ALA A 24 -25.22 1.72 21.66
N ARG A 25 -24.42 1.50 20.61
CA ARG A 25 -22.98 1.26 20.74
C ARG A 25 -22.31 2.59 21.19
N PRO A 26 -21.39 2.57 22.17
CA PRO A 26 -20.59 3.76 22.51
C PRO A 26 -19.81 4.31 21.32
N ALA A 27 -19.37 5.56 21.42
CA ALA A 27 -18.49 6.18 20.42
C ALA A 27 -17.23 5.33 20.18
N ARG A 28 -16.77 5.27 18.92
CA ARG A 28 -15.61 4.45 18.54
C ARG A 28 -14.34 4.94 19.25
N CYS A 29 -13.59 4.02 19.86
CA CYS A 29 -12.27 4.33 20.39
C CYS A 29 -11.27 4.40 19.23
N LEU A 30 -10.83 5.62 18.92
CA LEU A 30 -9.76 5.87 17.96
C LEU A 30 -8.41 5.58 18.63
N GLU A 31 -7.54 4.84 17.94
CA GLU A 31 -6.13 4.72 18.32
C GLU A 31 -5.37 5.93 17.78
N ALA A 32 -4.29 6.32 18.46
CA ALA A 32 -3.34 7.26 17.87
C ALA A 32 -2.74 6.65 16.60
N ALA A 33 -2.70 7.42 15.52
CA ALA A 33 -2.01 7.02 14.31
C ALA A 33 -0.52 6.76 14.61
N LEU A 34 0.07 5.78 13.94
CA LEU A 34 1.52 5.57 14.02
C LEU A 34 2.23 6.76 13.34
N PRO A 35 3.38 7.22 13.86
CA PRO A 35 4.09 8.36 13.30
C PRO A 35 4.57 8.03 11.88
N ARG A 36 4.16 8.87 10.91
CA ARG A 36 4.72 8.88 9.55
C ARG A 36 5.93 9.82 9.52
N SER A 37 6.93 9.50 8.72
CA SER A 37 8.13 10.31 8.51
C SER A 37 8.45 10.45 7.02
N PRO A 38 8.92 11.62 6.56
CA PRO A 38 9.44 11.75 5.19
C PRO A 38 10.67 10.87 4.98
N HIS A 39 11.12 10.76 3.74
CA HIS A 39 12.36 10.09 3.40
C HIS A 39 13.57 10.70 4.13
N ILE A 40 14.58 9.88 4.40
CA ILE A 40 15.89 10.29 4.91
C ILE A 40 16.78 10.60 3.70
N PRO A 41 17.29 11.85 3.55
CA PRO A 41 18.14 12.22 2.42
C PRO A 41 19.36 11.30 2.30
N CYS A 42 19.54 10.67 1.14
CA CYS A 42 20.52 9.60 0.98
C CYS A 42 20.91 9.37 -0.47
N ASP A 43 22.22 9.27 -0.71
CA ASP A 43 22.79 9.08 -2.05
C ASP A 43 22.43 7.70 -2.64
N HIS A 44 22.11 7.68 -3.94
CA HIS A 44 21.70 6.49 -4.71
C HIS A 44 22.69 5.31 -4.62
N VAL A 45 23.94 5.56 -4.24
CA VAL A 45 24.96 4.57 -3.87
C VAL A 45 24.42 3.49 -2.92
N ILE A 46 23.48 3.82 -2.01
CA ILE A 46 22.89 2.84 -1.08
C ILE A 46 22.08 1.74 -1.79
N LEU A 47 21.45 2.03 -2.94
CA LEU A 47 20.72 1.03 -3.73
C LEU A 47 21.67 -0.08 -4.19
N TYR A 48 22.84 0.28 -4.72
CA TYR A 48 23.87 -0.67 -5.16
C TYR A 48 24.54 -1.44 -4.01
N GLU A 49 24.39 -1.02 -2.75
CA GLU A 49 24.83 -1.83 -1.61
C GLU A 49 23.86 -3.00 -1.34
N TRP A 50 22.55 -2.78 -1.45
CA TRP A 50 21.52 -3.72 -0.99
C TRP A 50 20.80 -4.50 -2.09
N ILE A 51 20.43 -3.84 -3.18
CA ILE A 51 19.47 -4.34 -4.17
C ILE A 51 20.16 -5.21 -5.24
N ASN A 52 19.49 -6.29 -5.65
CA ASN A 52 19.89 -7.12 -6.77
C ASN A 52 19.93 -6.26 -8.06
N PRO A 53 21.07 -6.20 -8.80
CA PRO A 53 21.25 -5.24 -9.91
C PRO A 53 20.21 -5.31 -11.03
N VAL A 54 19.50 -6.43 -11.20
CA VAL A 54 18.37 -6.55 -12.13
C VAL A 54 17.29 -5.49 -11.85
N TYR A 55 17.03 -5.18 -10.58
CA TYR A 55 16.05 -4.19 -10.17
C TYR A 55 16.55 -2.73 -10.22
N LEU A 56 17.81 -2.53 -10.62
CA LEU A 56 18.44 -1.22 -10.82
C LEU A 56 18.65 -0.89 -12.31
N ASP A 57 18.17 -1.76 -13.21
CA ASP A 57 18.14 -1.54 -14.65
C ASP A 57 16.83 -0.86 -15.08
N MET A 58 16.90 0.03 -16.07
CA MET A 58 15.77 0.86 -16.49
C MET A 58 14.75 0.10 -17.35
N GLU A 59 15.20 -0.82 -18.21
CA GLU A 59 14.31 -1.66 -19.03
C GLU A 59 13.51 -2.63 -18.13
N SER A 60 14.16 -3.13 -17.07
CA SER A 60 13.57 -3.93 -16.01
C SER A 60 12.60 -3.13 -15.11
N GLN A 61 12.90 -1.86 -14.81
CA GLN A 61 12.00 -0.97 -14.06
C GLN A 61 10.71 -0.68 -14.84
N ALA A 62 10.81 -0.37 -16.14
CA ALA A 62 9.65 -0.11 -16.99
C ALA A 62 8.69 -1.33 -17.06
N GLN A 63 9.24 -2.55 -17.19
CA GLN A 63 8.43 -3.79 -17.18
C GLN A 63 7.74 -4.04 -15.83
N ILE A 64 8.38 -3.67 -14.72
CA ILE A 64 7.80 -3.76 -13.38
C ILE A 64 6.66 -2.75 -13.20
N GLN A 65 6.84 -1.53 -13.71
CA GLN A 65 5.80 -0.51 -13.69
C GLN A 65 4.59 -0.92 -14.54
N GLU A 66 4.79 -1.45 -15.76
CA GLU A 66 3.71 -1.94 -16.63
C GLU A 66 2.88 -3.06 -15.95
N GLU A 67 3.53 -4.06 -15.33
CA GLU A 67 2.81 -5.11 -14.58
C GLU A 67 2.11 -4.54 -13.32
N PHE A 68 2.72 -3.56 -12.64
CA PHE A 68 2.13 -2.95 -11.45
C PHE A 68 0.92 -2.06 -11.79
N GLU A 69 0.94 -1.35 -12.91
CA GLU A 69 -0.19 -0.53 -13.37
C GLU A 69 -1.40 -1.38 -13.78
N GLU A 70 -1.18 -2.54 -14.44
CA GLU A 70 -2.28 -3.47 -14.75
C GLU A 70 -2.90 -4.09 -13.49
N ARG A 71 -2.07 -4.43 -12.49
CA ARG A 71 -2.46 -5.33 -11.38
C ARG A 71 -2.60 -4.67 -10.01
N SER A 72 -2.07 -3.47 -9.82
CA SER A 72 -1.85 -2.81 -8.51
C SER A 72 -1.04 -3.62 -7.49
N GLU A 73 -0.35 -4.68 -7.92
CA GLU A 73 0.50 -5.53 -7.08
C GLU A 73 1.62 -6.21 -7.88
N ILE A 74 2.77 -6.43 -7.25
CA ILE A 74 3.86 -7.23 -7.83
C ILE A 74 4.71 -7.90 -6.74
N LEU A 75 5.32 -9.05 -7.08
CA LEU A 75 6.21 -9.82 -6.20
C LEU A 75 7.62 -9.97 -6.80
N LEU A 76 8.55 -9.11 -6.37
CA LEU A 76 9.94 -9.11 -6.82
C LEU A 76 10.76 -10.17 -6.05
N LYS A 77 11.31 -11.16 -6.76
CA LYS A 77 12.03 -12.30 -6.16
C LYS A 77 13.54 -12.10 -6.16
N ASP A 78 14.23 -12.63 -5.15
CA ASP A 78 15.66 -12.37 -4.94
C ASP A 78 15.98 -10.86 -4.92
N PHE A 79 15.14 -10.06 -4.23
CA PHE A 79 15.18 -8.60 -4.28
C PHE A 79 16.48 -8.01 -3.71
N LEU A 80 17.00 -8.58 -2.62
CA LEU A 80 18.30 -8.21 -2.08
C LEU A 80 19.42 -9.11 -2.62
N LYS A 81 20.63 -8.56 -2.67
CA LYS A 81 21.85 -9.33 -2.89
C LYS A 81 21.98 -10.44 -1.85
N LYS A 82 22.34 -11.65 -2.27
CA LYS A 82 22.21 -12.86 -1.43
C LYS A 82 23.11 -12.80 -0.19
N GLU A 83 24.26 -12.13 -0.29
CA GLU A 83 25.17 -11.86 0.82
C GLU A 83 24.55 -10.91 1.85
N LYS A 84 23.78 -9.91 1.39
CA LYS A 84 23.06 -8.97 2.26
C LYS A 84 21.86 -9.64 2.93
N TYR A 85 21.13 -10.46 2.19
CA TYR A 85 20.02 -11.24 2.72
C TYR A 85 20.47 -12.20 3.82
N GLN A 86 21.56 -12.94 3.61
CA GLN A 86 22.15 -13.82 4.63
C GLN A 86 22.52 -13.06 5.91
N LEU A 87 23.19 -11.91 5.79
CA LEU A 87 23.54 -11.05 6.94
C LEU A 87 22.31 -10.49 7.69
N LEU A 88 21.17 -10.30 7.01
CA LEU A 88 19.91 -9.94 7.67
C LEU A 88 19.33 -11.12 8.46
N CYS A 89 19.27 -12.31 7.87
CA CYS A 89 18.79 -13.51 8.55
C CYS A 89 19.63 -13.85 9.80
N GLU A 90 20.97 -13.79 9.69
CA GLU A 90 21.88 -13.98 10.82
C GLU A 90 21.65 -12.96 11.95
N ALA A 91 21.37 -11.69 11.61
CA ALA A 91 21.08 -10.65 12.58
C ALA A 91 19.68 -10.77 13.22
N LEU A 92 18.69 -11.31 12.48
CA LEU A 92 17.34 -11.59 12.99
C LEU A 92 17.30 -12.79 13.94
N GLU A 93 18.18 -13.78 13.74
CA GLU A 93 18.39 -14.89 14.67
C GLU A 93 19.17 -14.50 15.95
N SER A 94 19.69 -13.26 16.05
CA SER A 94 20.35 -12.79 17.27
C SER A 94 19.38 -12.55 18.43
N LYS A 95 19.85 -12.89 19.63
CA LYS A 95 19.15 -12.67 20.91
C LYS A 95 19.22 -11.23 21.41
N ASP A 96 19.95 -10.35 20.73
CA ASP A 96 20.08 -8.94 21.08
C ASP A 96 18.82 -8.12 20.73
N VAL A 97 18.04 -8.58 19.75
CA VAL A 97 16.79 -7.91 19.31
C VAL A 97 15.73 -8.02 20.40
N ARG A 98 15.29 -6.87 20.94
CA ARG A 98 14.17 -6.80 21.87
C ARG A 98 12.86 -6.74 21.08
N TRP A 99 11.96 -7.66 21.42
CA TRP A 99 10.64 -7.82 20.79
C TRP A 99 9.54 -7.36 21.75
N SER A 100 8.58 -6.59 21.23
CA SER A 100 7.46 -6.02 22.00
C SER A 100 6.12 -6.49 21.44
N CYS A 101 5.24 -7.02 22.29
CA CYS A 101 3.94 -7.54 21.85
C CYS A 101 2.98 -6.39 21.51
N ARG A 102 2.56 -6.31 20.25
CA ARG A 102 1.60 -5.34 19.72
C ARG A 102 0.17 -5.83 19.96
N GLY A 103 -0.69 -4.95 20.48
CA GLY A 103 -2.11 -5.19 20.75
C GLY A 103 -2.99 -4.02 20.30
N PRO A 104 -4.28 -3.97 20.70
CA PRO A 104 -5.01 -4.94 21.51
C PRO A 104 -5.49 -6.15 20.69
N ALA A 105 -5.78 -7.27 21.39
CA ALA A 105 -6.14 -8.56 20.77
C ALA A 105 -7.39 -8.53 19.87
N ASN A 106 -8.28 -7.55 20.02
CA ASN A 106 -9.42 -7.36 19.09
C ASN A 106 -9.05 -6.62 17.78
N LYS A 107 -7.74 -6.45 17.52
CA LYS A 107 -7.17 -5.80 16.33
C LYS A 107 -5.90 -6.49 15.84
N ARG A 108 -5.00 -6.84 16.77
CA ARG A 108 -3.68 -7.40 16.47
C ARG A 108 -3.11 -8.18 17.63
N LEU A 109 -2.32 -9.21 17.32
CA LEU A 109 -1.39 -9.87 18.23
C LEU A 109 -0.17 -10.31 17.41
N TYR A 110 0.94 -9.59 17.53
CA TYR A 110 2.23 -9.98 16.96
C TYR A 110 3.36 -9.27 17.73
N GLU A 111 4.61 -9.52 17.37
CA GLU A 111 5.76 -8.85 17.99
C GLU A 111 6.39 -7.87 17.01
N ALA A 112 6.73 -6.66 17.49
CA ALA A 112 7.50 -5.66 16.75
C ALA A 112 8.81 -5.36 17.49
N ALA A 113 9.91 -5.18 16.76
CA ALA A 113 11.22 -4.93 17.33
C ALA A 113 11.37 -3.50 17.88
N GLU A 114 12.07 -3.34 18.99
CA GLU A 114 12.47 -2.04 19.54
C GLU A 114 13.69 -1.50 18.75
N GLU A 115 13.51 -0.44 17.95
CA GLU A 115 14.56 0.03 17.03
C GLU A 115 15.89 0.37 17.70
N ASP A 116 15.87 0.95 18.90
CA ASP A 116 17.08 1.22 19.70
C ASP A 116 17.92 -0.03 19.97
N SER A 117 17.26 -1.19 20.12
CA SER A 117 17.91 -2.47 20.44
C SER A 117 18.60 -3.14 19.25
N LEU A 118 18.25 -2.75 18.02
CA LEU A 118 18.61 -3.52 16.84
C LEU A 118 20.13 -3.55 16.55
N PRO A 119 20.69 -4.70 16.12
CA PRO A 119 21.99 -4.78 15.47
C PRO A 119 22.12 -3.82 14.28
N ASP A 120 23.35 -3.35 14.04
CA ASP A 120 23.64 -2.33 13.01
C ASP A 120 23.20 -2.72 11.59
N VAL A 121 23.20 -4.02 11.25
CA VAL A 121 22.74 -4.50 9.94
C VAL A 121 21.23 -4.24 9.75
N LEU A 122 20.43 -4.54 10.78
CA LEU A 122 18.98 -4.30 10.77
C LEU A 122 18.66 -2.80 10.83
N LYS A 123 19.43 -2.00 11.58
CA LYS A 123 19.32 -0.53 11.59
C LYS A 123 19.62 0.08 10.23
N LYS A 124 20.68 -0.38 9.54
CA LYS A 124 21.01 0.07 8.18
C LYS A 124 19.94 -0.32 7.16
N PHE A 125 19.31 -1.49 7.31
CA PHE A 125 18.24 -1.89 6.41
C PHE A 125 16.92 -1.13 6.67
N LEU A 126 16.57 -0.84 7.93
CA LEU A 126 15.48 0.08 8.24
C LEU A 126 15.75 1.51 7.73
N HIS A 127 16.99 1.97 7.77
CA HIS A 127 17.39 3.25 7.17
C HIS A 127 17.29 3.20 5.63
N PHE A 128 17.67 2.09 5.00
CA PHE A 128 17.49 1.86 3.57
C PHE A 128 16.00 1.91 3.17
N LEU A 129 15.14 1.22 3.92
CA LEU A 129 13.68 1.25 3.75
C LEU A 129 13.04 2.63 4.04
N ARG A 130 13.81 3.59 4.56
CA ARG A 130 13.39 4.99 4.77
C ARG A 130 14.18 5.97 3.89
N SER A 131 15.03 5.50 2.99
CA SER A 131 15.95 6.35 2.23
C SER A 131 15.29 7.01 1.02
N GLU A 132 15.68 8.25 0.74
CA GLU A 132 15.28 9.03 -0.45
C GLU A 132 15.44 8.22 -1.76
N ALA A 133 16.57 7.54 -1.90
CA ALA A 133 16.85 6.67 -3.04
C ALA A 133 15.87 5.49 -3.20
N LEU A 134 15.30 4.95 -2.11
CA LEU A 134 14.25 3.93 -2.22
C LEU A 134 12.89 4.54 -2.55
N PHE A 135 12.54 5.72 -2.02
CA PHE A 135 11.28 6.39 -2.40
C PHE A 135 11.23 6.64 -3.92
N LEU A 136 12.33 7.11 -4.51
CA LEU A 136 12.44 7.25 -5.97
C LEU A 136 12.40 5.91 -6.71
N LEU A 137 13.07 4.87 -6.20
CA LEU A 137 13.01 3.53 -6.81
C LEU A 137 11.59 2.92 -6.75
N LEU A 138 10.82 3.20 -5.69
CA LEU A 138 9.42 2.77 -5.60
C LEU A 138 8.51 3.54 -6.56
N SER A 139 8.75 4.84 -6.78
CA SER A 139 8.10 5.57 -7.90
C SER A 139 8.34 4.88 -9.24
N ASN A 140 9.61 4.58 -9.56
CA ASN A 140 10.00 3.88 -10.80
C ASN A 140 9.44 2.44 -10.94
N PHE A 141 8.86 1.86 -9.87
CA PHE A 141 8.20 0.55 -9.92
C PHE A 141 6.66 0.64 -9.96
N THR A 142 6.07 1.82 -9.72
CA THR A 142 4.63 1.93 -9.41
C THR A 142 3.90 3.12 -10.01
N GLY A 143 4.59 4.05 -10.68
CA GLY A 143 4.02 5.32 -11.18
C GLY A 143 3.73 6.36 -10.09
N LEU A 144 3.58 5.95 -8.83
CA LEU A 144 3.20 6.81 -7.70
C LEU A 144 4.26 7.89 -7.40
N LYS A 145 3.83 9.11 -7.08
CA LYS A 145 4.70 10.29 -6.91
C LYS A 145 5.33 10.39 -5.51
N LEU A 146 5.92 9.28 -5.06
CA LEU A 146 6.65 9.15 -3.80
C LEU A 146 7.95 9.97 -3.75
N HIS A 147 8.42 10.54 -4.87
CA HIS A 147 9.60 11.40 -4.91
C HIS A 147 9.42 12.61 -5.84
N PHE A 148 10.09 13.73 -5.53
CA PHE A 148 10.00 14.97 -6.32
C PHE A 148 10.78 14.95 -7.66
N LEU A 149 11.48 13.85 -7.93
CA LEU A 149 12.14 13.55 -9.22
C LEU A 149 11.46 12.39 -9.95
N ALA A 150 10.34 11.87 -9.43
CA ALA A 150 9.50 10.96 -10.19
C ALA A 150 8.77 11.76 -11.29
N PRO A 151 8.51 11.16 -12.47
CA PRO A 151 7.70 11.77 -13.52
C PRO A 151 6.31 12.20 -13.01
N SER A 152 5.72 13.16 -13.72
CA SER A 152 4.34 13.61 -13.53
C SER A 152 3.56 13.38 -14.81
N GLU A 153 2.39 12.74 -14.75
CA GLU A 153 1.47 12.69 -15.89
C GLU A 153 1.13 14.11 -16.43
N GLU A 154 1.16 15.12 -15.55
CA GLU A 154 0.93 16.54 -15.86
C GLU A 154 2.07 17.23 -16.64
N GLU A 155 3.26 16.62 -16.79
CA GLU A 155 4.42 17.26 -17.46
C GLU A 155 4.60 16.83 -18.93
N ASP A 156 3.94 15.75 -19.37
CA ASP A 156 4.09 15.21 -20.74
C ASP A 156 3.16 15.86 -21.80
N GLU A 157 2.16 16.66 -21.41
CA GLU A 157 1.22 17.30 -22.38
C GLU A 157 1.77 18.58 -23.05
N ASP A 158 2.82 19.22 -22.51
CA ASP A 158 3.21 20.59 -22.88
C ASP A 158 4.34 20.71 -23.96
N GLU A 159 5.08 19.64 -24.31
CA GLU A 159 6.26 19.75 -25.21
C GLU A 159 5.98 19.57 -26.73
N ASP A 160 4.88 18.96 -27.19
CA ASP A 160 4.63 18.70 -28.64
C ASP A 160 3.88 19.84 -29.38
N ALA A 161 4.00 21.08 -28.88
CA ALA A 161 3.42 22.29 -29.49
C ALA A 161 4.48 23.24 -30.09
N GLY A 162 5.66 22.71 -30.45
CA GLY A 162 6.91 23.48 -30.50
C GLY A 162 7.42 24.05 -31.84
N GLU A 163 7.26 23.37 -33.00
CA GLU A 163 8.02 23.75 -34.21
C GLU A 163 7.22 23.73 -35.53
N GLY A 164 7.11 24.89 -36.19
CA GLY A 164 6.27 25.01 -37.40
C GLY A 164 6.12 26.40 -38.03
N ARG A 165 7.16 27.24 -38.05
CA ARG A 165 7.12 28.54 -38.77
C ARG A 165 7.67 28.46 -40.19
N ALA A 166 6.81 28.78 -41.16
CA ALA A 166 7.20 29.31 -42.45
C ALA A 166 6.27 30.48 -42.82
N GLU A 167 6.83 31.59 -43.28
CA GLU A 167 6.11 32.78 -43.71
C GLU A 167 5.93 32.77 -45.24
N ASP A 168 4.81 33.27 -45.76
CA ASP A 168 4.83 33.99 -47.04
C ASP A 168 3.60 34.91 -47.20
N ALA A 169 3.66 35.88 -48.12
CA ALA A 169 2.77 37.05 -48.11
C ALA A 169 2.07 37.41 -49.44
N ALA A 170 0.87 38.01 -49.27
CA ALA A 170 0.12 38.85 -50.22
C ALA A 170 -0.48 38.21 -51.51
N GLY A 171 -1.81 38.36 -51.65
CA GLY A 171 -2.55 38.12 -52.90
C GLY A 171 -3.99 38.66 -52.85
N HIS A 172 -4.43 39.41 -53.87
CA HIS A 172 -5.80 39.93 -53.97
C HIS A 172 -6.73 38.95 -54.70
N GLY A 173 -8.02 38.89 -54.31
CA GLY A 173 -9.07 38.36 -55.18
C GLY A 173 -10.39 37.94 -54.51
N SER A 174 -11.40 38.81 -54.52
CA SER A 174 -12.82 38.42 -54.36
C SER A 174 -13.38 37.96 -55.74
N PRO A 175 -14.42 37.10 -55.82
CA PRO A 175 -15.79 37.53 -55.48
C PRO A 175 -16.74 36.47 -54.88
N LYS A 176 -17.90 36.97 -54.41
CA LYS A 176 -19.18 36.27 -54.14
C LYS A 176 -19.90 35.92 -55.49
N PRO A 177 -21.11 35.30 -55.58
CA PRO A 177 -22.17 35.13 -54.55
C PRO A 177 -22.83 33.71 -54.58
N GLU A 178 -24.11 33.38 -54.26
CA GLU A 178 -25.35 34.02 -53.71
C GLU A 178 -26.21 32.93 -53.01
N GLN A 179 -27.16 33.32 -52.13
CA GLN A 179 -28.39 32.59 -51.71
C GLN A 179 -28.24 31.23 -50.93
N GLU A 180 -29.21 30.71 -50.16
CA GLU A 180 -30.64 31.08 -49.92
C GLU A 180 -30.99 31.41 -48.44
N GLU A 181 -32.21 31.95 -48.30
CA GLU A 181 -32.98 32.48 -47.17
C GLU A 181 -33.22 31.48 -45.99
N THR A 182 -33.54 31.87 -44.75
CA THR A 182 -34.81 32.56 -44.36
C THR A 182 -34.75 33.16 -42.94
N GLU A 183 -35.33 34.35 -42.74
CA GLU A 183 -35.60 34.96 -41.41
C GLU A 183 -37.11 34.95 -41.08
N GLN A 184 -37.51 34.81 -39.80
CA GLN A 184 -38.74 35.41 -39.25
C GLN A 184 -38.58 35.79 -37.75
N HIS A 185 -39.19 36.92 -37.36
CA HIS A 185 -39.34 37.43 -35.98
C HIS A 185 -40.57 36.76 -35.26
N ALA A 186 -41.03 37.05 -34.03
CA ALA A 186 -40.80 38.18 -33.12
C ALA A 186 -41.17 37.90 -31.63
N GLU A 187 -40.50 38.64 -30.73
CA GLU A 187 -40.99 39.34 -29.51
C GLU A 187 -42.10 38.78 -28.56
N SER A 188 -41.63 38.24 -27.42
CA SER A 188 -41.82 38.82 -26.06
C SER A 188 -43.09 38.65 -25.17
N ASN A 189 -42.79 38.56 -23.86
CA ASN A 189 -43.52 39.10 -22.68
C ASN A 189 -44.93 38.62 -22.25
N ARG A 190 -44.97 37.88 -21.12
CA ARG A 190 -45.81 38.20 -19.92
C ARG A 190 -45.02 37.93 -18.63
N ARG A 191 -45.39 38.59 -17.51
CA ARG A 191 -44.64 38.59 -16.23
C ARG A 191 -45.48 38.05 -15.04
N GLN A 192 -44.88 37.14 -14.24
CA GLN A 192 -44.90 37.05 -12.76
C GLN A 192 -46.25 37.02 -11.98
N PRO A 193 -46.32 36.80 -10.63
CA PRO A 193 -45.24 36.78 -9.62
C PRO A 193 -45.24 35.61 -8.57
N ASP A 194 -44.21 35.61 -7.71
CA ASP A 194 -44.17 35.20 -6.28
C ASP A 194 -44.49 33.74 -5.83
N GLN A 195 -43.84 33.13 -4.81
CA GLN A 195 -42.54 33.32 -4.10
C GLN A 195 -42.23 32.06 -3.20
N PRO A 196 -41.30 32.05 -2.21
CA PRO A 196 -39.96 31.46 -2.27
C PRO A 196 -39.71 30.19 -1.40
N ASN A 197 -38.55 29.53 -1.58
CA ASN A 197 -37.51 29.38 -0.53
C ASN A 197 -36.31 28.55 -0.99
N ASP A 198 -35.12 28.93 -0.53
CA ASP A 198 -33.83 28.37 -0.93
C ASP A 198 -33.47 27.06 -0.23
N ILE A 199 -32.81 26.16 -0.97
CA ILE A 199 -31.84 25.21 -0.43
C ILE A 199 -30.52 25.53 -1.15
N PRO A 200 -29.43 25.86 -0.46
CA PRO A 200 -28.13 26.00 -1.11
C PRO A 200 -27.65 24.62 -1.53
N GLU A 201 -27.65 24.35 -2.84
CA GLU A 201 -26.89 23.25 -3.40
C GLU A 201 -25.42 23.48 -3.03
N ALA A 202 -24.84 22.55 -2.26
CA ALA A 202 -23.42 22.59 -1.97
C ALA A 202 -22.68 22.37 -3.29
N GLN A 203 -21.93 23.38 -3.72
CA GLN A 203 -21.06 23.26 -4.89
C GLN A 203 -20.10 22.09 -4.64
N ASP A 204 -20.00 21.18 -5.61
CA ASP A 204 -18.98 20.13 -5.59
C ASP A 204 -17.60 20.78 -5.55
N SER A 205 -17.03 20.86 -4.35
CA SER A 205 -15.73 21.45 -4.13
C SER A 205 -14.67 20.50 -4.67
N GLU A 206 -13.99 20.93 -5.73
CA GLU A 206 -12.93 20.21 -6.44
C GLU A 206 -12.00 19.48 -5.46
N THR A 207 -11.71 18.22 -5.74
CA THR A 207 -10.91 17.35 -4.87
C THR A 207 -9.55 17.97 -4.58
N GLN A 208 -9.35 18.40 -3.34
CA GLN A 208 -8.05 18.86 -2.88
C GLN A 208 -7.09 17.66 -2.85
N ASN A 209 -6.22 17.57 -3.85
CA ASN A 209 -5.13 16.61 -3.91
C ASN A 209 -4.25 16.74 -2.64
N GLY A 210 -3.67 15.62 -2.21
CA GLY A 210 -2.91 15.51 -0.97
C GLY A 210 -1.60 16.30 -1.04
N SER A 211 -1.64 17.60 -0.76
CA SER A 211 -0.45 18.47 -0.77
C SER A 211 0.42 18.29 0.48
N GLY A 212 0.90 17.06 0.69
CA GLY A 212 1.95 16.70 1.63
C GLY A 212 3.30 16.49 0.90
N PRO A 213 4.41 16.42 1.63
CA PRO A 213 5.59 15.71 1.16
C PRO A 213 5.39 14.19 1.37
N PRO A 214 5.84 13.33 0.45
CA PRO A 214 5.72 11.88 0.60
C PRO A 214 6.32 11.36 1.90
N VAL A 215 5.60 10.44 2.56
CA VAL A 215 5.97 9.89 3.87
C VAL A 215 5.85 8.37 3.91
N CYS A 216 6.61 7.74 4.79
CA CYS A 216 6.48 6.33 5.12
C CYS A 216 6.22 6.12 6.62
N MET A 217 5.75 4.93 6.96
CA MET A 217 5.87 4.34 8.29
C MET A 217 6.12 2.85 8.13
N GLY A 218 6.91 2.25 9.03
CA GLY A 218 7.20 0.82 8.94
C GLY A 218 7.92 0.28 10.17
N GLU A 219 7.74 -1.01 10.40
CA GLU A 219 8.24 -1.75 11.56
C GLU A 219 8.76 -3.14 11.15
N LEU A 220 9.78 -3.63 11.86
CA LEU A 220 10.25 -5.02 11.77
C LEU A 220 9.39 -5.88 12.69
N ARG A 221 8.73 -6.89 12.13
CA ARG A 221 7.75 -7.77 12.80
C ARG A 221 8.26 -9.21 12.90
N ARG A 222 7.77 -9.94 13.91
CA ARG A 222 7.95 -11.39 14.06
C ARG A 222 6.60 -12.11 14.14
N TRP A 223 6.46 -13.18 13.36
CA TRP A 223 5.26 -13.99 13.23
C TRP A 223 5.52 -15.39 13.77
N THR A 224 4.81 -15.73 14.86
CA THR A 224 4.94 -17.01 15.56
C THR A 224 3.55 -17.63 15.76
N HIS A 225 3.49 -18.90 16.17
CA HIS A 225 2.23 -19.57 16.51
C HIS A 225 1.38 -18.73 17.48
N GLY A 226 0.16 -18.39 17.05
CA GLY A 226 -0.77 -17.55 17.79
C GLY A 226 -0.85 -16.10 17.32
N HIS A 227 0.01 -15.64 16.41
CA HIS A 227 0.01 -14.26 15.91
C HIS A 227 -1.02 -14.04 14.78
N TYR A 228 -1.57 -12.83 14.67
CA TYR A 228 -2.57 -12.39 13.69
C TYR A 228 -2.76 -10.87 13.65
N THR A 229 -3.46 -10.37 12.61
CA THR A 229 -4.25 -9.12 12.70
C THR A 229 -5.71 -9.36 12.29
N LEU A 230 -6.58 -8.39 12.60
CA LEU A 230 -8.00 -8.38 12.28
C LEU A 230 -8.40 -7.03 11.69
N VAL A 231 -9.26 -7.05 10.68
CA VAL A 231 -9.99 -5.87 10.21
C VAL A 231 -10.87 -5.33 11.35
N HIS A 232 -10.98 -3.99 11.48
CA HIS A 232 -11.71 -3.36 12.58
C HIS A 232 -12.29 -1.98 12.25
N ASP A 233 -13.44 -1.61 12.88
CA ASP A 233 -14.19 -0.33 12.75
C ASP A 233 -13.36 0.98 12.83
N ALA A 234 -12.13 0.91 13.33
CA ALA A 234 -11.21 2.05 13.51
C ALA A 234 -9.95 1.94 12.63
N GLN A 235 -10.02 1.18 11.53
CA GLN A 235 -8.96 1.10 10.50
C GLN A 235 -9.20 2.24 9.53
N ALA A 236 -8.23 3.15 9.40
CA ALA A 236 -8.26 4.16 8.36
C ALA A 236 -8.03 3.47 7.01
N THR A 237 -8.83 3.85 6.02
CA THR A 237 -8.70 3.39 4.64
C THR A 237 -8.32 4.59 3.79
N GLU A 238 -7.06 4.61 3.39
CA GLU A 238 -6.35 5.70 2.72
C GLU A 238 -5.53 5.09 1.58
N PHE A 239 -5.40 5.84 0.48
CA PHE A 239 -4.48 5.52 -0.60
C PHE A 239 -3.06 5.35 -0.05
N ALA A 240 -2.42 4.23 -0.37
CA ALA A 240 -1.11 3.87 0.16
C ALA A 240 -0.48 2.70 -0.58
N LEU A 241 0.84 2.74 -0.76
CA LEU A 241 1.64 1.61 -1.20
C LEU A 241 2.12 0.80 0.00
N ASP A 242 1.68 -0.45 0.12
CA ASP A 242 2.20 -1.39 1.10
C ASP A 242 3.44 -2.11 0.56
N LEU A 243 4.46 -2.24 1.40
CA LEU A 243 5.68 -3.00 1.13
C LEU A 243 5.85 -4.08 2.21
N LEU A 244 6.03 -5.33 1.77
CA LEU A 244 6.30 -6.48 2.64
C LEU A 244 7.57 -7.20 2.15
N PHE A 245 8.60 -7.25 2.99
CA PHE A 245 9.83 -8.00 2.71
C PHE A 245 10.03 -9.13 3.74
N PHE A 246 10.00 -10.39 3.29
CA PHE A 246 9.98 -11.55 4.17
C PHE A 246 11.36 -12.18 4.43
N CYS A 247 11.55 -12.70 5.64
CA CYS A 247 12.82 -13.24 6.13
C CYS A 247 12.62 -14.50 7.00
N GLY A 248 13.36 -15.57 6.68
CA GLY A 248 13.42 -16.82 7.47
C GLY A 248 12.23 -17.76 7.31
N CYS A 249 11.41 -17.57 6.26
CA CYS A 249 10.22 -18.36 5.93
C CYS A 249 10.48 -19.52 4.94
N GLU A 250 11.74 -19.93 4.74
CA GLU A 250 12.11 -21.15 4.00
C GLU A 250 11.20 -22.34 4.35
N GLY A 251 10.50 -22.89 3.36
CA GLY A 251 9.62 -24.06 3.54
C GLY A 251 8.37 -23.81 4.43
N TRP A 252 7.94 -22.55 4.57
CA TRP A 252 6.66 -22.19 5.18
C TRP A 252 5.49 -22.62 4.29
N ASP A 253 4.46 -23.21 4.89
CA ASP A 253 3.27 -23.70 4.18
C ASP A 253 2.11 -22.70 4.35
N PRO A 254 1.39 -22.31 3.28
CA PRO A 254 0.19 -21.48 3.38
C PRO A 254 -0.87 -22.04 4.35
N GLU A 255 -0.95 -23.37 4.54
CA GLU A 255 -1.81 -23.99 5.55
C GLU A 255 -1.47 -23.56 7.00
N TYR A 256 -0.27 -23.04 7.27
CA TYR A 256 0.13 -22.56 8.60
C TYR A 256 -0.46 -21.19 8.93
N GLY A 257 -0.99 -20.45 7.95
CA GLY A 257 -1.35 -19.03 8.10
C GLY A 257 -0.14 -18.11 7.96
N GLY A 258 -0.22 -16.90 8.51
CA GLY A 258 0.83 -15.88 8.39
C GLY A 258 0.88 -15.12 7.05
N PHE A 259 0.14 -15.56 6.03
CA PHE A 259 -0.06 -14.80 4.80
C PHE A 259 -0.87 -13.52 5.04
N THR A 260 -0.64 -12.48 4.23
CA THR A 260 -1.41 -11.24 4.24
C THR A 260 -2.50 -11.32 3.18
N SER A 261 -3.77 -11.23 3.60
CA SER A 261 -4.94 -11.22 2.72
C SER A 261 -5.49 -9.79 2.62
N TYR A 262 -5.83 -9.39 1.40
CA TYR A 262 -6.44 -8.12 1.04
C TYR A 262 -7.89 -8.37 0.57
N ILE A 263 -8.85 -7.59 1.08
CA ILE A 263 -10.28 -7.80 0.89
C ILE A 263 -11.02 -6.49 0.61
N ALA A 264 -12.13 -6.57 -0.11
CA ALA A 264 -13.01 -5.44 -0.38
C ALA A 264 -13.84 -5.02 0.87
N LYS A 265 -14.14 -3.73 0.99
CA LYS A 265 -14.69 -3.12 2.21
C LYS A 265 -16.21 -3.28 2.34
N GLY A 266 -16.59 -4.30 3.12
CA GLY A 266 -17.98 -4.64 3.40
C GLY A 266 -18.49 -5.84 2.61
N GLU A 267 -17.59 -6.51 1.89
CA GLU A 267 -17.87 -7.65 1.02
C GLU A 267 -17.08 -8.88 1.49
N ASP A 268 -17.47 -10.07 1.02
CA ASP A 268 -16.83 -11.36 1.34
C ASP A 268 -15.74 -11.75 0.31
N GLU A 269 -15.27 -10.80 -0.52
CA GLU A 269 -14.32 -11.03 -1.62
C GLU A 269 -12.86 -10.82 -1.19
N GLU A 270 -12.01 -11.82 -1.44
CA GLU A 270 -10.55 -11.74 -1.29
C GLU A 270 -9.92 -11.36 -2.63
N LEU A 271 -9.27 -10.19 -2.65
CA LEU A 271 -8.68 -9.57 -3.83
C LEU A 271 -7.28 -10.13 -4.11
N LEU A 272 -6.48 -10.32 -3.05
CA LEU A 272 -5.09 -10.77 -3.15
C LEU A 272 -4.65 -11.47 -1.84
N THR A 273 -3.88 -12.55 -1.96
CA THR A 273 -3.18 -13.18 -0.83
C THR A 273 -1.67 -13.23 -1.09
N VAL A 274 -0.91 -12.49 -0.28
CA VAL A 274 0.56 -12.46 -0.28
C VAL A 274 1.09 -13.48 0.73
N ASN A 275 1.76 -14.52 0.22
CA ASN A 275 2.39 -15.56 1.03
C ASN A 275 3.83 -15.16 1.43
N PRO A 276 4.33 -15.57 2.62
CA PRO A 276 5.73 -15.37 2.97
C PRO A 276 6.65 -16.19 2.07
N GLU A 277 7.55 -15.53 1.34
CA GLU A 277 8.59 -16.17 0.52
C GLU A 277 9.94 -15.45 0.71
N ASP A 278 11.01 -16.23 0.95
CA ASP A 278 12.31 -15.67 1.35
C ASP A 278 12.98 -14.82 0.27
N ASN A 279 13.57 -13.69 0.68
CA ASN A 279 14.19 -12.68 -0.17
C ASN A 279 13.24 -12.08 -1.23
N CYS A 280 11.92 -12.16 -1.02
CA CYS A 280 10.92 -11.59 -1.90
C CYS A 280 10.33 -10.30 -1.31
N LEU A 281 10.14 -9.31 -2.19
CA LEU A 281 9.47 -8.04 -1.91
C LEU A 281 8.09 -8.06 -2.57
N ALA A 282 7.03 -8.02 -1.78
CA ALA A 282 5.69 -7.74 -2.28
C ALA A 282 5.39 -6.24 -2.17
N LEU A 283 4.97 -5.64 -3.28
CA LEU A 283 4.39 -4.30 -3.34
C LEU A 283 2.89 -4.45 -3.65
N VAL A 284 2.03 -3.75 -2.91
CA VAL A 284 0.58 -3.77 -3.12
C VAL A 284 0.03 -2.37 -2.92
N TYR A 285 -0.55 -1.77 -3.95
CA TYR A 285 -1.29 -0.51 -3.79
C TYR A 285 -2.68 -0.80 -3.21
N ARG A 286 -3.15 0.10 -2.35
CA ARG A 286 -4.50 0.04 -1.77
C ARG A 286 -5.20 1.37 -1.97
N ASP A 287 -6.50 1.28 -2.21
CA ASP A 287 -7.42 2.41 -2.25
C ASP A 287 -8.15 2.63 -0.91
N LYS A 288 -9.28 3.35 -0.96
CA LYS A 288 -10.15 3.64 0.20
C LYS A 288 -11.14 2.51 0.52
N GLU A 289 -11.33 1.55 -0.36
CA GLU A 289 -12.22 0.39 -0.17
C GLU A 289 -11.44 -0.95 -0.02
N THR A 290 -10.11 -0.95 -0.09
CA THR A 290 -9.28 -2.13 0.22
C THR A 290 -8.85 -2.16 1.69
N MET A 291 -9.09 -3.27 2.36
CA MET A 291 -8.60 -3.58 3.70
C MET A 291 -7.65 -4.78 3.68
N LYS A 292 -6.80 -4.93 4.69
CA LYS A 292 -5.91 -6.10 4.82
C LYS A 292 -5.81 -6.64 6.23
N PHE A 293 -5.48 -7.93 6.34
CA PHE A 293 -5.15 -8.60 7.60
C PHE A 293 -4.12 -9.72 7.40
N VAL A 294 -3.40 -10.08 8.47
CA VAL A 294 -2.47 -11.22 8.49
C VAL A 294 -3.17 -12.42 9.12
N LYS A 295 -3.24 -13.54 8.38
CA LYS A 295 -3.96 -14.75 8.79
C LYS A 295 -3.34 -15.36 10.06
N TYR A 296 -4.20 -15.80 10.97
CA TYR A 296 -3.80 -16.47 12.21
C TYR A 296 -2.82 -17.63 11.98
N VAL A 297 -1.65 -17.54 12.61
CA VAL A 297 -0.60 -18.57 12.55
C VAL A 297 -0.97 -19.74 13.47
N ASN A 298 -1.45 -20.82 12.88
CA ASN A 298 -2.03 -21.95 13.62
C ASN A 298 -0.98 -22.99 14.04
N HIS A 299 -1.40 -24.02 14.77
CA HIS A 299 -0.50 -25.00 15.40
C HIS A 299 0.31 -25.83 14.40
N ARG A 300 -0.10 -25.95 13.13
CA ARG A 300 0.67 -26.65 12.08
C ARG A 300 2.03 -25.98 11.83
N SER A 301 2.16 -24.68 12.11
CA SER A 301 3.44 -23.95 12.05
C SER A 301 4.55 -24.55 12.92
N LEU A 302 4.22 -25.32 13.96
CA LEU A 302 5.25 -25.98 14.79
C LEU A 302 6.02 -27.08 14.03
N VAL A 303 5.50 -27.59 12.91
CA VAL A 303 6.24 -28.50 12.01
C VAL A 303 7.39 -27.78 11.29
N HIS A 304 7.33 -26.45 11.16
CA HIS A 304 8.45 -25.64 10.68
C HIS A 304 9.62 -25.66 11.67
N LEU A 305 9.33 -25.58 12.96
CA LEU A 305 10.32 -25.65 14.05
C LEU A 305 11.02 -27.03 14.12
N GLU A 306 10.36 -28.12 13.72
CA GLU A 306 10.99 -29.45 13.63
C GLU A 306 12.08 -29.50 12.53
N LYS A 307 11.91 -28.73 11.45
CA LYS A 307 12.90 -28.59 10.37
C LYS A 307 13.99 -27.57 10.73
N HIS A 308 13.61 -26.46 11.36
CA HIS A 308 14.46 -25.32 11.68
C HIS A 308 14.45 -25.03 13.20
N PRO A 309 15.13 -25.83 14.05
CA PRO A 309 14.97 -25.78 15.51
C PRO A 309 15.39 -24.47 16.20
N ASN A 310 16.03 -23.55 15.49
CA ASN A 310 16.37 -22.21 15.97
C ASN A 310 15.33 -21.14 15.56
N ARG A 311 14.43 -21.43 14.60
CA ARG A 311 13.45 -20.49 14.04
C ARG A 311 12.03 -20.80 14.52
N THR A 312 11.57 -20.03 15.50
CA THR A 312 10.16 -20.03 15.92
C THR A 312 9.33 -19.13 15.00
N GLY A 313 9.01 -19.60 13.80
CA GLY A 313 8.29 -18.80 12.79
C GLY A 313 9.22 -17.95 11.93
N PHE A 314 8.70 -16.82 11.42
CA PHE A 314 9.38 -15.96 10.44
C PHE A 314 9.31 -14.47 10.81
N TRP A 315 10.01 -13.64 10.04
CA TRP A 315 10.06 -12.19 10.18
C TRP A 315 9.63 -11.48 8.90
N ASP A 316 9.15 -10.25 9.03
CA ASP A 316 9.05 -9.35 7.88
C ASP A 316 9.42 -7.91 8.26
N PHE A 317 9.81 -7.14 7.25
CA PHE A 317 9.82 -5.69 7.30
C PHE A 317 8.55 -5.23 6.59
N SER A 318 7.63 -4.62 7.34
CA SER A 318 6.38 -4.11 6.80
C SER A 318 6.39 -2.59 6.83
N PHE A 319 6.32 -2.01 5.65
CA PHE A 319 6.28 -0.56 5.41
C PHE A 319 5.01 -0.18 4.67
N VAL A 320 4.62 1.08 4.84
CA VAL A 320 3.51 1.72 4.14
C VAL A 320 4.01 3.10 3.71
N TYR A 321 3.92 3.40 2.42
CA TYR A 321 4.27 4.68 1.82
C TYR A 321 3.01 5.42 1.38
N TYR A 322 3.08 6.73 1.43
CA TYR A 322 2.03 7.67 1.07
C TYR A 322 2.68 8.79 0.26
N GLU A 323 1.96 9.25 -0.75
CA GLU A 323 2.20 10.52 -1.43
C GLU A 323 1.90 11.71 -0.49
#